data_AF-A0A959HLV1-F1
#
_entry.id   AF-A0A959HLV1-F1
#
_cell.length_a   1.000
_cell.length_b   1.000
_cell.length_c   1.000
_cell.angle_alpha   90.00
_cell.angle_beta   90.00
_cell.angle_gamma   90.00
#
_symmetry.space_group_name_H-M   'P 1'
#
loop_
_entity.id
_entity.type
_entity.pdbx_description
1 polymer ?
#
loop_
_entity_poly.entity_id
_entity_poly.type
_entity_poly.pdbx_seq_one_letter_code
_entity_poly.pdbx_strand_id
1 'polypeptide(L)'
;DDGDNTTLNDAIDANCNCTGTPTACTGIGDCDGDGVCADVDCDDNDPNIGLQVGDACDDGNPNTYGESIQPGCLCGGGIVPSFTCSKVIANSDDAEEFTSGVIDLYSSDLELIQDPTKGPQTVGMRFTGLNIPPGASITKAFIQFTTDESRNVDPCLLNIYGQASDDAATFTNNNFDVTSRPRTSTALFWSPQSWTLTGSAGAAQQTPDISSIVQEIVNRSGYSSNSSIAIIIDGVGGRTAEAFEGQPDQAPELCVEYFMPPPSYDCPALQANIGDTCDDGDNTTLNDVIGDNCSCAGTPTACTGIGDNDGDGICANVDCNDNDPNITSQVGDTCDDGDNTTLNDMLDANCNCAGTPTACTGIGDNDGDGICADVDCNDNDPNITTQPGGACD
;
A
#
# COMPACT_ATOMS: atom_id res chain seq x y z
N ASP A 1 -27.10 31.00 7.58
CA ASP A 1 -27.41 30.69 6.19
C ASP A 1 -27.26 31.95 5.36
N ASP A 2 -26.02 32.18 4.93
CA ASP A 2 -25.67 33.20 3.95
C ASP A 2 -25.90 32.72 2.49
N GLY A 3 -26.35 31.49 2.31
CA GLY A 3 -26.56 30.86 1.00
C GLY A 3 -25.26 30.50 0.28
N ASP A 4 -24.10 30.58 0.94
CA ASP A 4 -22.80 30.14 0.45
C ASP A 4 -22.46 28.77 1.02
N ASN A 5 -22.73 27.73 0.24
CA ASN A 5 -22.47 26.34 0.60
C ASN A 5 -20.97 26.00 0.71
N THR A 6 -20.06 26.93 0.37
CA THR A 6 -18.62 26.80 0.64
C THR A 6 -18.24 27.23 2.05
N THR A 7 -19.20 27.57 2.90
CA THR A 7 -18.97 27.99 4.28
C THR A 7 -19.90 27.28 5.28
N LEU A 8 -19.39 27.04 6.50
CA LEU A 8 -20.11 26.42 7.62
C LEU A 8 -20.25 27.38 8.79
N ASN A 9 -21.18 27.10 9.71
CA ASN A 9 -21.33 27.84 10.97
C ASN A 9 -21.61 29.34 10.81
N ASP A 10 -22.45 29.72 9.85
CA ASP A 10 -22.67 31.13 9.52
C ASP A 10 -23.11 31.95 10.73
N ALA A 11 -22.37 33.03 10.94
CA ALA A 11 -22.63 34.00 11.98
C ALA A 11 -22.72 35.39 11.38
N ILE A 12 -23.48 36.26 12.05
CA ILE A 12 -23.51 37.68 11.69
C ILE A 12 -22.25 38.35 12.25
N ASP A 13 -21.41 38.88 11.36
CA ASP A 13 -20.19 39.60 11.72
C ASP A 13 -20.49 41.01 12.31
N ALA A 14 -19.45 41.71 12.74
CA ALA A 14 -19.57 43.07 13.30
C ALA A 14 -20.06 44.13 12.30
N ASN A 15 -20.08 43.81 11.01
CA ASN A 15 -20.52 44.66 9.91
C ASN A 15 -21.91 44.26 9.39
N CYS A 16 -22.62 43.36 10.09
CA CYS A 16 -23.93 42.82 9.74
C CYS A 16 -23.95 41.97 8.46
N ASN A 17 -22.81 41.40 8.04
CA ASN A 17 -22.78 40.37 7.00
C ASN A 17 -23.00 38.99 7.63
N CYS A 18 -23.75 38.13 6.96
CA CYS A 18 -23.80 36.71 7.31
C CYS A 18 -22.62 36.05 6.58
N THR A 19 -21.70 35.46 7.32
CA THR A 19 -20.50 34.78 6.78
C THR A 19 -20.22 33.52 7.57
N GLY A 20 -19.97 32.39 6.90
CA GLY A 20 -19.46 31.17 7.52
C GLY A 20 -17.93 31.04 7.51
N THR A 21 -17.43 30.01 8.19
CA THR A 21 -16.04 29.54 8.09
C THR A 21 -15.88 28.73 6.80
N PRO A 22 -14.88 29.01 5.94
CA PRO A 22 -14.67 28.25 4.70
C PRO A 22 -14.52 26.75 4.96
N THR A 23 -15.23 25.93 4.18
CA THR A 23 -15.06 24.48 4.19
C THR A 23 -13.84 24.09 3.37
N ALA A 24 -13.35 22.86 3.54
CA ALA A 24 -12.28 22.32 2.71
C ALA A 24 -12.72 22.07 1.24
N CYS A 25 -14.00 22.22 0.95
CA CYS A 25 -14.62 21.90 -0.33
C CYS A 25 -14.56 23.10 -1.28
N THR A 26 -13.74 23.00 -2.33
CA THR A 26 -13.66 24.06 -3.35
C THR A 26 -14.78 23.91 -4.38
N GLY A 27 -15.67 24.90 -4.47
CA GLY A 27 -16.65 25.01 -5.56
C GLY A 27 -18.09 24.69 -5.15
N ILE A 28 -18.45 23.41 -5.03
CA ILE A 28 -19.85 22.98 -4.89
C ILE A 28 -20.34 22.92 -3.43
N GLY A 29 -19.43 23.07 -2.46
CA GLY A 29 -19.76 23.16 -1.03
C GLY A 29 -19.97 21.82 -0.32
N ASP A 30 -20.48 21.90 0.90
CA ASP A 30 -20.96 20.81 1.78
C ASP A 30 -22.36 21.23 2.22
N CYS A 31 -23.41 20.77 1.53
CA CYS A 31 -24.74 21.37 1.62
C CYS A 31 -25.51 20.96 2.88
N ASP A 32 -25.13 19.85 3.52
CA ASP A 32 -25.79 19.34 4.72
C ASP A 32 -24.95 19.46 6.01
N GLY A 33 -23.67 19.79 5.86
CA GLY A 33 -22.76 20.17 6.92
C GLY A 33 -22.17 19.01 7.71
N ASP A 34 -22.10 17.82 7.11
CA ASP A 34 -21.47 16.64 7.72
C ASP A 34 -19.93 16.61 7.57
N GLY A 35 -19.37 17.53 6.78
CA GLY A 35 -17.94 17.68 6.51
C GLY A 35 -17.46 17.00 5.22
N VAL A 36 -18.37 16.54 4.36
CA VAL A 36 -18.08 15.88 3.08
C VAL A 36 -18.41 16.81 1.92
N CYS A 37 -17.57 16.83 0.90
CA CYS A 37 -17.81 17.70 -0.26
C CYS A 37 -18.90 17.14 -1.17
N ALA A 38 -19.79 18.00 -1.64
CA ALA A 38 -20.95 17.66 -2.47
C ALA A 38 -20.64 16.90 -3.78
N ASP A 39 -19.38 16.88 -4.24
CA ASP A 39 -18.94 16.09 -5.39
C ASP A 39 -18.63 14.62 -5.08
N VAL A 40 -18.44 14.30 -3.79
CA VAL A 40 -18.17 12.94 -3.29
C VAL A 40 -19.21 12.45 -2.26
N ASP A 41 -20.09 13.34 -1.82
CA ASP A 41 -21.27 13.03 -1.00
C ASP A 41 -22.44 12.52 -1.85
N CYS A 42 -22.95 11.34 -1.50
CA CYS A 42 -24.06 10.73 -2.21
C CYS A 42 -25.45 11.09 -1.70
N ASP A 43 -25.55 11.78 -0.56
CA ASP A 43 -26.78 12.45 -0.15
C ASP A 43 -26.47 13.78 0.54
N ASP A 44 -26.04 14.75 -0.29
CA ASP A 44 -25.74 16.15 0.05
C ASP A 44 -26.97 16.96 0.55
N ASN A 45 -27.97 16.29 1.12
CA ASN A 45 -29.14 16.88 1.78
C ASN A 45 -29.49 16.19 3.11
N ASP A 46 -28.81 15.12 3.53
CA ASP A 46 -29.07 14.40 4.79
C ASP A 46 -27.76 14.05 5.51
N PRO A 47 -27.40 14.80 6.58
CA PRO A 47 -26.12 14.66 7.27
C PRO A 47 -26.00 13.38 8.11
N ASN A 48 -26.99 12.47 7.99
CA ASN A 48 -27.00 11.16 8.61
C ASN A 48 -26.72 10.02 7.62
N ILE A 49 -26.61 10.32 6.33
CA ILE A 49 -26.28 9.36 5.25
C ILE A 49 -24.88 9.67 4.75
N GLY A 50 -23.87 9.33 5.56
CA GLY A 50 -22.45 9.52 5.20
C GLY A 50 -21.93 8.51 4.18
N LEU A 51 -22.68 8.27 3.09
CA LEU A 51 -22.31 7.34 2.04
C LEU A 51 -21.47 8.08 1.00
N GLN A 52 -20.19 7.75 0.90
CA GLN A 52 -19.23 8.45 0.07
C GLN A 52 -18.75 7.58 -1.08
N VAL A 53 -18.31 8.19 -2.17
CA VAL A 53 -17.59 7.47 -3.23
C VAL A 53 -16.39 6.73 -2.62
N GLY A 54 -16.31 5.42 -2.86
CA GLY A 54 -15.31 4.52 -2.27
C GLY A 54 -15.79 3.71 -1.07
N ASP A 55 -16.91 4.08 -0.45
CA ASP A 55 -17.48 3.30 0.66
C ASP A 55 -17.91 1.91 0.21
N ALA A 56 -17.74 0.93 1.09
CA ALA A 56 -18.20 -0.43 0.87
C ALA A 56 -19.74 -0.45 0.73
N CYS A 57 -20.23 -1.15 -0.28
CA CYS A 57 -21.66 -1.31 -0.54
C CYS A 57 -21.96 -2.73 -1.05
N ASP A 58 -23.24 -3.04 -1.28
CA ASP A 58 -23.67 -4.30 -1.92
C ASP A 58 -24.70 -3.96 -3.02
N ASP A 59 -24.38 -4.28 -4.27
CA ASP A 59 -25.24 -4.01 -5.43
C ASP A 59 -26.31 -5.11 -5.63
N GLY A 60 -26.34 -6.10 -4.73
CA GLY A 60 -27.25 -7.23 -4.73
C GLY A 60 -26.86 -8.34 -5.72
N ASN A 61 -25.71 -8.24 -6.39
CA ASN A 61 -25.19 -9.31 -7.23
C ASN A 61 -24.35 -10.29 -6.40
N PRO A 62 -24.82 -11.53 -6.16
CA PRO A 62 -24.11 -12.49 -5.32
C PRO A 62 -22.84 -13.08 -5.97
N ASN A 63 -22.48 -12.66 -7.20
CA ASN A 63 -21.31 -13.17 -7.93
C ASN A 63 -20.15 -12.17 -8.00
N THR A 64 -20.29 -11.02 -7.35
CA THR A 64 -19.25 -10.01 -7.24
C THR A 64 -18.96 -9.75 -5.77
N TYR A 65 -17.75 -9.27 -5.49
CA TYR A 65 -17.30 -8.92 -4.14
C TYR A 65 -16.48 -7.64 -4.16
N GLY A 66 -16.46 -6.93 -3.03
CA GLY A 66 -15.65 -5.72 -2.89
C GLY A 66 -16.23 -4.53 -3.64
N GLU A 67 -17.55 -4.50 -3.79
CA GLU A 67 -18.28 -3.37 -4.35
C GLU A 67 -18.02 -2.12 -3.52
N SER A 68 -17.95 -1.01 -4.22
CA SER A 68 -17.84 0.31 -3.61
C SER A 68 -18.76 1.28 -4.33
N ILE A 69 -19.14 2.33 -3.63
CA ILE A 69 -19.91 3.43 -4.20
C ILE A 69 -19.06 4.10 -5.28
N GLN A 70 -19.60 4.14 -6.49
CA GLN A 70 -18.93 4.70 -7.67
C GLN A 70 -19.28 6.18 -7.86
N PRO A 71 -18.52 6.93 -8.68
CA PRO A 71 -18.92 8.26 -9.11
C PRO A 71 -20.34 8.25 -9.69
N GLY A 72 -21.23 9.10 -9.14
CA GLY A 72 -22.66 9.08 -9.45
C GLY A 72 -23.51 8.24 -8.47
N CYS A 73 -22.94 7.82 -7.35
CA CYS A 73 -23.66 7.31 -6.18
C CYS A 73 -24.45 6.03 -6.41
N LEU A 74 -23.89 5.18 -7.26
CA LEU A 74 -24.38 3.84 -7.51
C LEU A 74 -23.40 2.84 -6.92
N CYS A 75 -23.92 1.83 -6.24
CA CYS A 75 -23.12 0.70 -5.83
C CYS A 75 -22.73 -0.13 -7.05
N GLY A 76 -21.43 -0.46 -7.18
CA GLY A 76 -20.92 -1.27 -8.27
C GLY A 76 -19.41 -1.50 -8.17
N GLY A 77 -18.78 -1.83 -9.29
CA GLY A 77 -17.33 -2.05 -9.34
C GLY A 77 -16.85 -3.34 -8.68
N GLY A 78 -17.78 -4.25 -8.32
CA GLY A 78 -17.45 -5.53 -7.70
C GLY A 78 -16.55 -6.41 -8.57
N ILE A 79 -15.66 -7.14 -7.92
CA ILE A 79 -14.67 -8.01 -8.54
C ILE A 79 -15.29 -9.41 -8.68
N VAL A 80 -15.17 -9.99 -9.88
CA VAL A 80 -15.55 -11.39 -10.10
C VAL A 80 -14.50 -12.27 -9.42
N PRO A 81 -14.90 -13.17 -8.49
CA PRO A 81 -13.95 -14.02 -7.80
C PRO A 81 -13.31 -15.02 -8.77
N SER A 82 -12.05 -15.37 -8.49
CA SER A 82 -11.36 -16.50 -9.07
C SER A 82 -11.71 -17.78 -8.34
N PHE A 83 -11.73 -18.90 -9.06
CA PHE A 83 -11.99 -20.22 -8.50
C PHE A 83 -10.89 -21.20 -8.93
N THR A 84 -10.32 -21.91 -7.97
CA THR A 84 -9.23 -22.87 -8.19
C THR A 84 -9.50 -24.15 -7.40
N CYS A 85 -9.13 -25.30 -7.95
CA CYS A 85 -9.17 -26.58 -7.25
C CYS A 85 -7.84 -27.31 -7.42
N SER A 86 -7.42 -28.01 -6.38
CA SER A 86 -6.24 -28.87 -6.44
C SER A 86 -6.48 -30.17 -5.68
N LYS A 87 -6.13 -31.29 -6.32
CA LYS A 87 -6.16 -32.61 -5.71
C LYS A 87 -4.88 -32.88 -4.94
N VAL A 88 -4.92 -33.87 -4.06
CA VAL A 88 -3.71 -34.58 -3.63
C VAL A 88 -3.06 -35.21 -4.87
N ILE A 89 -1.77 -34.98 -5.10
CA ILE A 89 -1.07 -35.39 -6.33
C ILE A 89 0.15 -36.28 -6.11
N ALA A 90 0.46 -36.61 -4.86
CA ALA A 90 1.61 -37.44 -4.51
C ALA A 90 1.32 -38.24 -3.24
N ASN A 91 2.01 -39.36 -3.10
CA ASN A 91 1.89 -40.26 -1.95
C ASN A 91 2.28 -39.61 -0.61
N SER A 92 3.05 -38.53 -0.65
CA SER A 92 3.43 -37.77 0.54
C SER A 92 2.55 -36.54 0.76
N ASP A 93 1.45 -36.43 0.02
CA ASP A 93 0.48 -35.33 0.14
C ASP A 93 -0.80 -35.76 0.87
N ASP A 94 -0.98 -37.03 1.20
CA ASP A 94 -1.93 -37.52 2.19
C ASP A 94 -1.24 -38.47 3.17
N ALA A 95 -1.75 -38.50 4.40
CA ALA A 95 -1.13 -39.25 5.48
C ALA A 95 -2.15 -39.65 6.53
N GLU A 96 -2.00 -40.87 7.03
CA GLU A 96 -2.72 -41.37 8.20
C GLU A 96 -1.76 -41.55 9.36
N GLU A 97 -2.03 -40.91 10.49
CA GLU A 97 -1.22 -41.04 11.69
C GLU A 97 -1.97 -41.82 12.77
N PHE A 98 -1.50 -43.02 13.09
CA PHE A 98 -2.06 -43.83 14.16
C PHE A 98 -1.82 -43.20 15.53
N THR A 99 -2.57 -43.64 16.55
CA THR A 99 -2.39 -43.16 17.93
C THR A 99 -0.98 -43.39 18.51
N SER A 100 -0.19 -44.29 17.91
CA SER A 100 1.22 -44.54 18.25
C SER A 100 2.19 -43.51 17.66
N GLY A 101 1.70 -42.62 16.78
CA GLY A 101 2.47 -41.67 15.99
C GLY A 101 3.02 -42.24 14.69
N VAL A 102 2.87 -43.54 14.41
CA VAL A 102 3.33 -44.11 13.14
C VAL A 102 2.50 -43.53 12.00
N ILE A 103 3.20 -43.16 10.91
CA ILE A 103 2.62 -42.58 9.71
C ILE A 103 2.46 -43.67 8.63
N ASP A 104 1.31 -43.66 7.97
CA ASP A 104 1.05 -44.39 6.73
C ASP A 104 0.87 -43.38 5.59
N LEU A 105 1.75 -43.44 4.60
CA LEU A 105 1.78 -42.59 3.40
C LEU A 105 1.39 -43.38 2.14
N TYR A 106 0.93 -44.62 2.28
CA TYR A 106 0.71 -45.51 1.15
C TYR A 106 -0.60 -46.31 1.26
N SER A 107 -1.52 -45.83 2.10
CA SER A 107 -2.84 -46.44 2.23
C SER A 107 -3.66 -46.17 0.97
N SER A 108 -4.39 -47.18 0.49
CA SER A 108 -5.27 -47.00 -0.68
C SER A 108 -6.54 -46.23 -0.34
N ASP A 109 -6.94 -46.29 0.92
CA ASP A 109 -8.07 -45.62 1.53
C ASP A 109 -7.57 -44.58 2.54
N LEU A 110 -8.36 -43.53 2.70
CA LEU A 110 -8.15 -42.45 3.67
C LEU A 110 -9.29 -42.50 4.68
N GLU A 111 -9.10 -43.17 5.82
CA GLU A 111 -10.15 -43.21 6.84
C GLU A 111 -10.08 -41.95 7.66
N LEU A 112 -11.15 -41.15 7.55
CA LEU A 112 -11.40 -40.02 8.42
C LEU A 112 -11.71 -40.55 9.83
N ILE A 113 -10.63 -40.77 10.58
CA ILE A 113 -10.52 -41.20 11.99
C ILE A 113 -10.44 -42.70 12.25
N GLN A 114 -11.39 -43.53 11.84
CA GLN A 114 -11.44 -44.92 12.31
C GLN A 114 -11.11 -45.95 11.23
N ASP A 115 -9.92 -46.55 11.33
CA ASP A 115 -9.56 -47.79 10.64
C ASP A 115 -9.99 -49.00 11.51
N PRO A 116 -10.66 -50.03 10.95
CA PRO A 116 -11.10 -51.21 11.71
C PRO A 116 -9.95 -52.13 12.19
N THR A 117 -8.80 -52.06 11.56
CA THR A 117 -7.61 -52.86 11.83
C THR A 117 -6.52 -52.09 12.58
N LYS A 118 -6.35 -50.79 12.27
CA LYS A 118 -5.29 -49.95 12.85
C LYS A 118 -5.79 -49.07 14.00
N GLY A 119 -7.10 -48.84 14.13
CA GLY A 119 -7.69 -48.07 15.22
C GLY A 119 -7.91 -46.59 14.85
N PRO A 120 -8.01 -45.69 15.84
CA PRO A 120 -8.22 -44.27 15.59
C PRO A 120 -6.93 -43.57 15.11
N GLN A 121 -7.08 -42.64 14.16
CA GLN A 121 -6.00 -41.91 13.52
C GLN A 121 -6.32 -40.43 13.29
N THR A 122 -5.28 -39.64 13.05
CA THR A 122 -5.37 -38.27 12.55
C THR A 122 -4.97 -38.25 11.08
N VAL A 123 -5.71 -37.54 10.25
CA VAL A 123 -5.48 -37.51 8.81
C VAL A 123 -4.90 -36.17 8.40
N GLY A 124 -3.88 -36.19 7.55
CA GLY A 124 -3.31 -35.02 6.90
C GLY A 124 -3.51 -35.07 5.38
N MET A 125 -3.82 -33.93 4.77
CA MET A 125 -3.84 -33.78 3.31
C MET A 125 -3.12 -32.47 2.95
N ARG A 126 -2.40 -32.45 1.83
CA ARG A 126 -1.62 -31.33 1.33
C ARG A 126 -2.00 -31.07 -0.12
N PHE A 127 -2.25 -29.81 -0.42
CA PHE A 127 -2.69 -29.32 -1.72
C PHE A 127 -1.66 -28.32 -2.25
N THR A 128 -1.24 -28.50 -3.49
CA THR A 128 -0.23 -27.65 -4.15
C THR A 128 -0.80 -26.99 -5.39
N GLY A 129 -0.13 -25.96 -5.93
CA GLY A 129 -0.51 -25.37 -7.21
C GLY A 129 -1.89 -24.71 -7.22
N LEU A 130 -2.40 -24.27 -6.06
CA LEU A 130 -3.64 -23.50 -5.96
C LEU A 130 -3.50 -22.11 -6.60
N ASN A 131 -2.28 -21.55 -6.63
CA ASN A 131 -1.95 -20.25 -7.22
C ASN A 131 -2.73 -19.08 -6.61
N ILE A 132 -3.08 -19.16 -5.32
CA ILE A 132 -3.79 -18.09 -4.60
C ILE A 132 -2.76 -17.03 -4.20
N PRO A 133 -2.89 -15.76 -4.62
CA PRO A 133 -1.92 -14.73 -4.23
C PRO A 133 -1.97 -14.42 -2.73
N PRO A 134 -0.85 -13.96 -2.12
CA PRO A 134 -0.87 -13.46 -0.75
C PRO A 134 -1.80 -12.24 -0.62
N GLY A 135 -2.54 -12.17 0.49
CA GLY A 135 -3.51 -11.10 0.75
C GLY A 135 -4.84 -11.25 0.01
N ALA A 136 -5.07 -12.36 -0.70
CA ALA A 136 -6.38 -12.66 -1.27
C ALA A 136 -7.45 -12.85 -0.19
N SER A 137 -8.65 -12.35 -0.47
CA SER A 137 -9.84 -12.58 0.34
C SER A 137 -10.53 -13.86 -0.12
N ILE A 138 -10.62 -14.84 0.78
CA ILE A 138 -11.24 -16.15 0.53
C ILE A 138 -12.73 -16.07 0.83
N THR A 139 -13.56 -16.22 -0.20
CA THR A 139 -15.03 -16.14 -0.08
C THR A 139 -15.66 -17.49 0.19
N LYS A 140 -15.01 -18.57 -0.26
CA LYS A 140 -15.47 -19.95 -0.05
C LYS A 140 -14.33 -20.92 -0.19
N ALA A 141 -14.25 -21.93 0.67
CA ALA A 141 -13.36 -23.06 0.47
C ALA A 141 -13.98 -24.36 0.98
N PHE A 142 -13.70 -25.48 0.32
CA PHE A 142 -14.15 -26.80 0.79
C PHE A 142 -13.25 -27.90 0.26
N ILE A 143 -13.22 -29.03 0.97
CA ILE A 143 -12.66 -30.27 0.43
C ILE A 143 -13.81 -31.14 -0.06
N GLN A 144 -13.68 -31.62 -1.30
CA GLN A 144 -14.53 -32.67 -1.86
C GLN A 144 -13.81 -34.01 -1.73
N PHE A 145 -14.42 -34.94 -1.00
CA PHE A 145 -13.99 -36.33 -0.94
C PHE A 145 -14.77 -37.20 -1.92
N THR A 146 -14.21 -38.35 -2.26
CA THR A 146 -14.92 -39.43 -2.95
C THR A 146 -15.01 -40.64 -2.03
N THR A 147 -16.19 -41.25 -1.94
CA THR A 147 -16.39 -42.43 -1.08
C THR A 147 -15.68 -43.63 -1.67
N ASP A 148 -14.73 -44.24 -0.93
CA ASP A 148 -14.18 -45.54 -1.30
C ASP A 148 -15.09 -46.67 -0.78
N GLU A 149 -15.27 -46.74 0.54
CA GLU A 149 -16.14 -47.74 1.16
C GLU A 149 -17.35 -47.15 1.88
N SER A 150 -18.46 -47.90 1.89
CA SER A 150 -19.69 -47.57 2.64
C SER A 150 -19.59 -47.92 4.14
N ARG A 151 -18.38 -47.91 4.71
CA ARG A 151 -18.14 -48.17 6.13
C ARG A 151 -18.30 -46.89 6.93
N ASN A 152 -19.35 -46.86 7.74
CA ASN A 152 -19.68 -45.70 8.56
C ASN A 152 -19.56 -46.06 10.05
N VAL A 153 -18.89 -45.20 10.82
CA VAL A 153 -18.84 -45.29 12.29
C VAL A 153 -19.45 -44.01 12.85
N ASP A 154 -20.60 -44.13 13.52
CA ASP A 154 -21.35 -43.00 14.05
C ASP A 154 -21.40 -43.02 15.60
N PRO A 155 -21.45 -41.84 16.27
CA PRO A 155 -21.45 -40.51 15.68
C PRO A 155 -20.09 -40.15 15.06
N CYS A 156 -20.12 -39.57 13.85
CA CYS A 156 -18.94 -39.05 13.17
C CYS A 156 -18.85 -37.54 13.39
N LEU A 157 -17.88 -37.12 14.19
CA LEU A 157 -17.69 -35.75 14.64
C LEU A 157 -16.23 -35.39 14.42
N LEU A 158 -15.97 -34.58 13.39
CA LEU A 158 -14.65 -34.25 12.90
C LEU A 158 -14.33 -32.78 13.19
N ASN A 159 -13.08 -32.50 13.55
CA ASN A 159 -12.53 -31.16 13.61
C ASN A 159 -11.55 -31.00 12.45
N ILE A 160 -11.69 -29.89 11.73
CA ILE A 160 -10.87 -29.54 10.57
C ILE A 160 -9.99 -28.36 10.96
N TYR A 161 -8.69 -28.49 10.69
CA TYR A 161 -7.66 -27.48 10.92
C TYR A 161 -6.84 -27.28 9.66
N GLY A 162 -6.25 -26.11 9.51
CA GLY A 162 -5.13 -25.91 8.60
C GLY A 162 -3.81 -26.14 9.33
N GLN A 163 -2.75 -26.48 8.60
CA GLN A 163 -1.39 -26.32 9.12
C GLN A 163 -1.04 -24.83 9.09
N ALA A 164 -0.68 -24.26 10.23
CA ALA A 164 -0.16 -22.89 10.34
C ALA A 164 1.29 -22.83 9.84
N SER A 165 1.48 -22.96 8.52
CA SER A 165 2.76 -22.89 7.82
C SER A 165 2.66 -21.94 6.62
N ASP A 166 3.76 -21.27 6.30
CA ASP A 166 3.86 -20.36 5.15
C ASP A 166 3.84 -21.12 3.81
N ASP A 167 4.47 -22.30 3.81
CA ASP A 167 4.43 -23.30 2.75
C ASP A 167 4.45 -24.68 3.42
N ALA A 168 3.38 -25.46 3.28
CA ALA A 168 3.32 -26.77 3.90
C ALA A 168 4.30 -27.74 3.21
N ALA A 169 5.20 -28.35 3.97
CA ALA A 169 6.03 -29.44 3.46
C ALA A 169 5.20 -30.73 3.28
N THR A 170 5.67 -31.62 2.39
CA THR A 170 5.12 -32.98 2.26
C THR A 170 5.15 -33.73 3.59
N PHE A 171 4.27 -34.69 3.79
CA PHE A 171 4.30 -35.59 4.93
C PHE A 171 5.51 -36.53 4.87
N THR A 172 5.99 -36.94 6.04
CA THR A 172 7.14 -37.83 6.17
C THR A 172 6.83 -39.03 7.04
N ASN A 173 7.63 -40.10 6.94
CA ASN A 173 7.50 -41.29 7.79
C ASN A 173 8.03 -41.09 9.23
N ASN A 174 8.33 -39.84 9.63
CA ASN A 174 8.72 -39.56 11.00
C ASN A 174 7.50 -39.71 11.91
N ASN A 175 7.68 -40.33 13.07
CA ASN A 175 6.55 -40.46 13.98
C ASN A 175 6.01 -39.08 14.39
N PHE A 176 4.69 -38.95 14.45
CA PHE A 176 3.96 -37.73 14.80
C PHE A 176 4.05 -36.60 13.76
N ASP A 177 4.37 -36.89 12.50
CA ASP A 177 4.52 -35.87 11.45
C ASP A 177 3.21 -35.08 11.16
N VAL A 178 2.03 -35.67 11.37
CA VAL A 178 0.75 -34.97 11.20
C VAL A 178 0.39 -34.21 12.49
N THR A 179 0.41 -34.87 13.65
CA THR A 179 -0.06 -34.28 14.91
C THR A 179 0.89 -33.25 15.51
N SER A 180 2.19 -33.28 15.15
CA SER A 180 3.17 -32.27 15.60
C SER A 180 3.13 -30.98 14.80
N ARG A 181 2.44 -30.95 13.65
CA ARG A 181 2.32 -29.73 12.83
C ARG A 181 1.55 -28.65 13.58
N PRO A 182 2.05 -27.40 13.60
CA PRO A 182 1.30 -26.29 14.18
C PRO A 182 -0.01 -26.11 13.41
N ARG A 183 -1.11 -25.94 14.13
CA ARG A 183 -2.45 -25.81 13.56
C ARG A 183 -2.87 -24.36 13.54
N THR A 184 -3.79 -24.03 12.62
CA THR A 184 -4.50 -22.77 12.65
C THR A 184 -5.23 -22.59 13.98
N SER A 185 -5.35 -21.34 14.42
CA SER A 185 -6.15 -20.98 15.59
C SER A 185 -7.65 -21.23 15.33
N THR A 186 -8.06 -21.00 14.08
CA THR A 186 -9.38 -21.32 13.58
C THR A 186 -9.51 -22.82 13.33
N ALA A 187 -10.62 -23.39 13.77
CA ALA A 187 -11.00 -24.77 13.50
C ALA A 187 -12.49 -24.84 13.18
N LEU A 188 -12.88 -25.81 12.36
CA LEU A 188 -14.27 -26.02 12.01
C LEU A 188 -14.73 -27.42 12.35
N PHE A 189 -15.97 -27.48 12.81
CA PHE A 189 -16.62 -28.72 13.17
C PHE A 189 -17.42 -29.27 11.98
N TRP A 190 -17.28 -30.57 11.72
CA TRP A 190 -18.00 -31.27 10.68
C TRP A 190 -18.63 -32.56 11.21
N SER A 191 -19.93 -32.70 11.00
CA SER A 191 -20.67 -33.93 11.26
C SER A 191 -21.19 -34.49 9.93
N PRO A 192 -20.35 -35.21 9.16
CA PRO A 192 -20.75 -35.72 7.85
C PRO A 192 -21.94 -36.67 7.94
N GLN A 193 -22.82 -36.62 6.93
CA GLN A 193 -23.82 -37.67 6.73
C GLN A 193 -23.13 -39.01 6.41
N SER A 194 -23.82 -40.13 6.59
CA SER A 194 -23.29 -41.44 6.23
C SER A 194 -23.04 -41.54 4.72
N TRP A 195 -21.91 -42.14 4.32
CA TRP A 195 -21.56 -42.39 2.93
C TRP A 195 -22.02 -43.78 2.53
N THR A 196 -23.03 -43.85 1.66
CA THR A 196 -23.76 -45.10 1.40
C THR A 196 -23.44 -45.76 0.06
N LEU A 197 -22.74 -45.05 -0.82
CA LEU A 197 -22.43 -45.51 -2.18
C LEU A 197 -20.99 -45.16 -2.55
N THR A 198 -20.18 -46.19 -2.82
CA THR A 198 -18.83 -46.08 -3.39
C THR A 198 -18.83 -45.26 -4.68
N GLY A 199 -17.82 -44.41 -4.85
CA GLY A 199 -17.67 -43.46 -5.95
C GLY A 199 -18.54 -42.20 -5.82
N SER A 200 -19.29 -42.03 -4.73
CA SER A 200 -20.05 -40.80 -4.50
C SER A 200 -19.14 -39.66 -4.08
N ALA A 201 -19.25 -38.52 -4.76
CA ALA A 201 -18.60 -37.24 -4.43
C ALA A 201 -19.66 -36.12 -4.49
N GLY A 202 -20.59 -36.12 -3.54
CA GLY A 202 -21.64 -35.12 -3.42
C GLY A 202 -21.56 -34.34 -2.12
N ALA A 203 -22.65 -33.63 -1.78
CA ALA A 203 -22.72 -32.78 -0.58
C ALA A 203 -22.47 -33.54 0.74
N ALA A 204 -22.74 -34.85 0.80
CA ALA A 204 -22.45 -35.67 1.98
C ALA A 204 -20.94 -35.90 2.19
N GLN A 205 -20.15 -35.85 1.11
CA GLN A 205 -18.69 -36.01 1.09
C GLN A 205 -17.96 -34.67 1.01
N GLN A 206 -18.66 -33.55 1.17
CA GLN A 206 -18.08 -32.21 1.12
C GLN A 206 -17.96 -31.68 2.56
N THR A 207 -16.83 -31.05 2.87
CA THR A 207 -16.69 -30.33 4.14
C THR A 207 -17.66 -29.14 4.20
N PRO A 208 -17.93 -28.57 5.39
CA PRO A 208 -18.47 -27.23 5.51
C PRO A 208 -17.52 -26.22 4.83
N ASP A 209 -17.97 -24.97 4.73
CA ASP A 209 -17.09 -23.89 4.24
C ASP A 209 -15.92 -23.68 5.19
N ILE A 210 -14.70 -23.97 4.72
CA ILE A 210 -13.43 -23.83 5.43
C ILE A 210 -12.66 -22.56 5.05
N SER A 211 -13.33 -21.59 4.42
CA SER A 211 -12.76 -20.29 4.02
C SER A 211 -11.93 -19.64 5.12
N SER A 212 -12.42 -19.62 6.37
CA SER A 212 -11.72 -19.01 7.51
C SER A 212 -10.39 -19.70 7.86
N ILE A 213 -10.29 -21.01 7.69
CA ILE A 213 -9.04 -21.77 7.90
C ILE A 213 -8.04 -21.42 6.80
N VAL A 214 -8.49 -21.42 5.54
CA VAL A 214 -7.64 -21.10 4.38
C VAL A 214 -7.18 -19.63 4.45
N GLN A 215 -8.06 -18.71 4.84
CA GLN A 215 -7.74 -17.30 5.03
C GLN A 215 -6.63 -17.09 6.06
N GLU A 216 -6.65 -17.83 7.18
CA GLU A 216 -5.59 -17.74 8.18
C GLU A 216 -4.21 -18.10 7.60
N ILE A 217 -4.15 -19.07 6.68
CA ILE A 217 -2.90 -19.49 6.02
C ILE A 217 -2.47 -18.46 4.97
N VAL A 218 -3.38 -17.98 4.13
CA VAL A 218 -3.11 -17.00 3.06
C VAL A 218 -2.68 -15.64 3.64
N ASN A 219 -3.09 -15.31 4.86
CA ASN A 219 -2.70 -14.09 5.58
C ASN A 219 -1.30 -14.16 6.22
N ARG A 220 -0.61 -15.30 6.16
CA ARG A 220 0.73 -15.43 6.77
C ARG A 220 1.75 -14.65 5.95
N SER A 221 2.65 -13.94 6.63
CA SER A 221 3.62 -13.05 5.99
C SER A 221 4.61 -13.76 5.05
N GLY A 222 4.87 -15.05 5.24
CA GLY A 222 5.73 -15.85 4.36
C GLY A 222 4.96 -16.61 3.27
N TYR A 223 3.63 -16.53 3.23
CA TYR A 223 2.83 -17.18 2.20
C TYR A 223 3.09 -16.56 0.82
N SER A 224 3.08 -17.39 -0.22
CA SER A 224 3.28 -16.98 -1.61
C SER A 224 2.28 -17.71 -2.51
N SER A 225 2.13 -17.27 -3.77
CA SER A 225 1.22 -17.95 -4.72
C SER A 225 1.58 -19.42 -4.99
N ASN A 226 2.84 -19.79 -4.78
CA ASN A 226 3.31 -21.16 -4.98
C ASN A 226 3.28 -21.99 -3.69
N SER A 227 2.84 -21.40 -2.58
CA SER A 227 2.76 -22.09 -1.29
C SER A 227 1.71 -23.18 -1.30
N SER A 228 2.01 -24.24 -0.55
CA SER A 228 1.15 -25.40 -0.38
C SER A 228 0.33 -25.26 0.90
N ILE A 229 -0.90 -25.75 0.87
CA ILE A 229 -1.81 -25.73 2.02
C ILE A 229 -1.98 -27.16 2.52
N ALA A 230 -1.77 -27.39 3.81
CA ALA A 230 -2.10 -28.67 4.43
C ALA A 230 -3.32 -28.52 5.36
N ILE A 231 -4.22 -29.50 5.30
CA ILE A 231 -5.41 -29.63 6.13
C ILE A 231 -5.25 -30.87 6.99
N ILE A 232 -5.62 -30.74 8.26
CA ILE A 232 -5.51 -31.78 9.28
C ILE A 232 -6.91 -32.04 9.84
N ILE A 233 -7.30 -33.32 9.89
CA ILE A 233 -8.59 -33.76 10.41
C ILE A 233 -8.37 -34.71 11.58
N ASP A 234 -8.96 -34.39 12.73
CA ASP A 234 -9.09 -35.30 13.87
C ASP A 234 -10.55 -35.40 14.33
N GLY A 235 -10.84 -36.23 15.33
CA GLY A 235 -12.19 -36.36 15.88
C GLY A 235 -12.53 -37.78 16.32
N VAL A 236 -13.79 -38.15 16.12
CA VAL A 236 -14.35 -39.48 16.44
C VAL A 236 -15.29 -39.96 15.33
N GLY A 237 -15.51 -41.27 15.25
CA GLY A 237 -16.34 -41.90 14.21
C GLY A 237 -15.52 -42.25 12.96
N GLY A 238 -16.16 -42.30 11.80
CA GLY A 238 -15.49 -42.80 10.58
C GLY A 238 -16.25 -42.57 9.29
N ARG A 239 -15.53 -42.09 8.27
CA ARG A 239 -15.87 -42.14 6.84
C ARG A 239 -14.61 -42.58 6.08
N THR A 240 -14.78 -43.29 4.97
CA THR A 240 -13.66 -43.85 4.19
C THR A 240 -13.64 -43.23 2.80
N ALA A 241 -12.61 -42.42 2.55
CA ALA A 241 -12.41 -41.74 1.27
C ALA A 241 -11.37 -42.45 0.41
N GLU A 242 -11.42 -42.22 -0.89
CA GLU A 242 -10.32 -42.59 -1.80
C GLU A 242 -9.07 -41.78 -1.41
N ALA A 243 -7.95 -42.47 -1.20
CA ALA A 243 -6.63 -41.85 -1.07
C ALA A 243 -5.95 -41.71 -2.44
N PHE A 244 -4.81 -41.02 -2.48
CA PHE A 244 -4.04 -40.89 -3.71
C PHE A 244 -3.59 -42.25 -4.26
N GLU A 245 -3.11 -43.17 -3.42
CA GLU A 245 -2.65 -44.50 -3.85
C GLU A 245 -3.79 -45.37 -4.39
N GLY A 246 -5.00 -45.20 -3.86
CA GLY A 246 -6.18 -45.94 -4.29
C GLY A 246 -6.61 -45.51 -5.68
N GLN A 247 -7.01 -44.25 -5.80
CA GLN A 247 -7.54 -43.67 -7.04
C GLN A 247 -7.12 -42.19 -7.17
N PRO A 248 -6.00 -41.87 -7.84
CA PRO A 248 -5.50 -40.50 -7.97
C PRO A 248 -6.53 -39.49 -8.50
N ASP A 249 -7.37 -39.90 -9.46
CA ASP A 249 -8.41 -39.04 -10.04
C ASP A 249 -9.59 -38.78 -9.08
N GLN A 250 -9.72 -39.57 -8.02
CA GLN A 250 -10.79 -39.49 -7.00
C GLN A 250 -10.28 -39.06 -5.63
N ALA A 251 -8.96 -38.84 -5.48
CA ALA A 251 -8.32 -38.34 -4.28
C ALA A 251 -8.93 -37.00 -3.82
N PRO A 252 -8.77 -36.62 -2.53
CA PRO A 252 -9.35 -35.41 -1.97
C PRO A 252 -8.96 -34.18 -2.78
N GLU A 253 -9.92 -33.27 -2.99
CA GLU A 253 -9.72 -32.04 -3.76
C GLU A 253 -10.12 -30.82 -2.93
N LEU A 254 -9.18 -29.89 -2.72
CA LEU A 254 -9.46 -28.60 -2.12
C LEU A 254 -9.83 -27.61 -3.22
N CYS A 255 -11.03 -27.06 -3.14
CA CYS A 255 -11.52 -25.99 -3.99
C CYS A 255 -11.64 -24.69 -3.20
N VAL A 256 -11.20 -23.58 -3.80
CA VAL A 256 -11.14 -22.25 -3.18
C VAL A 256 -11.64 -21.20 -4.17
N GLU A 257 -12.57 -20.38 -3.69
CA GLU A 257 -13.04 -19.16 -4.31
C GLU A 257 -12.41 -17.97 -3.58
N TYR A 258 -11.82 -17.04 -4.33
CA TYR A 258 -11.13 -15.89 -3.78
C TYR A 258 -11.14 -14.70 -4.73
N PHE A 259 -10.95 -13.49 -4.19
CA PHE A 259 -10.66 -12.30 -4.98
C PHE A 259 -9.47 -11.56 -4.37
N MET A 260 -8.79 -10.75 -5.19
CA MET A 260 -7.81 -9.81 -4.67
C MET A 260 -8.57 -8.55 -4.26
N PRO A 261 -8.61 -8.19 -2.96
CA PRO A 261 -9.15 -6.91 -2.58
C PRO A 261 -8.33 -5.80 -3.25
N PRO A 262 -8.96 -4.65 -3.58
CA PRO A 262 -8.21 -3.50 -4.01
C PRO A 262 -7.18 -3.13 -2.92
N PRO A 263 -6.02 -2.56 -3.29
CA PRO A 263 -5.07 -2.06 -2.31
C PRO A 263 -5.79 -1.06 -1.38
N SER A 264 -5.67 -1.28 -0.08
CA SER A 264 -6.12 -0.31 0.92
C SER A 264 -5.09 0.81 0.98
N TYR A 265 -5.56 2.05 0.85
CA TYR A 265 -4.75 3.25 1.03
C TYR A 265 -5.21 3.98 2.29
N ASP A 266 -4.28 4.49 3.10
CA ASP A 266 -4.63 5.34 4.25
C ASP A 266 -5.37 6.61 3.79
N CYS A 267 -5.08 7.07 2.57
CA CYS A 267 -5.71 8.20 1.91
C CYS A 267 -6.35 7.76 0.58
N PRO A 268 -7.58 7.20 0.61
CA PRO A 268 -8.22 6.61 -0.57
C PRO A 268 -8.36 7.56 -1.76
N ALA A 269 -8.72 8.82 -1.51
CA ALA A 269 -8.89 9.84 -2.55
C ALA A 269 -7.58 10.15 -3.31
N LEU A 270 -6.43 10.00 -2.64
CA LEU A 270 -5.11 10.22 -3.23
C LEU A 270 -4.48 8.94 -3.79
N GLN A 271 -5.08 7.77 -3.51
CA GLN A 271 -4.46 6.46 -3.75
C GLN A 271 -3.03 6.38 -3.18
N ALA A 272 -2.83 6.95 -1.98
CA ALA A 272 -1.54 7.05 -1.30
C ALA A 272 -1.66 6.65 0.17
N ASN A 273 -0.56 6.20 0.77
CA ASN A 273 -0.45 5.86 2.18
C ASN A 273 0.20 7.00 2.97
N ILE A 274 -0.03 7.00 4.28
CA ILE A 274 0.65 7.95 5.17
C ILE A 274 2.15 7.69 5.12
N GLY A 275 2.92 8.76 4.92
CA GLY A 275 4.38 8.71 4.75
C GLY A 275 4.86 8.51 3.31
N ASP A 276 3.95 8.33 2.33
CA ASP A 276 4.32 8.39 0.92
C ASP A 276 4.83 9.80 0.56
N THR A 277 5.83 9.87 -0.32
CA THR A 277 6.36 11.15 -0.81
C THR A 277 5.33 11.83 -1.71
N CYS A 278 5.17 13.13 -1.56
CA CYS A 278 4.30 13.96 -2.38
C CYS A 278 5.00 15.30 -2.68
N ASP A 279 4.30 16.21 -3.34
CA ASP A 279 4.72 17.59 -3.60
C ASP A 279 3.51 18.49 -3.36
N ASP A 280 3.57 19.37 -2.36
CA ASP A 280 2.48 20.30 -2.01
C ASP A 280 2.54 21.61 -2.81
N GLY A 281 3.57 21.78 -3.65
CA GLY A 281 3.83 22.98 -4.44
C GLY A 281 4.28 24.20 -3.62
N ASP A 282 4.51 24.04 -2.31
CA ASP A 282 5.10 25.06 -1.46
C ASP A 282 6.62 24.95 -1.54
N ASN A 283 7.23 25.74 -2.41
CA ASN A 283 8.69 25.82 -2.54
C ASN A 283 9.42 26.24 -1.23
N THR A 284 8.69 26.66 -0.18
CA THR A 284 9.26 26.92 1.15
C THR A 284 9.26 25.69 2.05
N THR A 285 8.87 24.51 1.56
CA THR A 285 8.96 23.23 2.25
C THR A 285 9.83 22.23 1.46
N LEU A 286 10.31 21.18 2.13
CA LEU A 286 11.08 20.10 1.51
C LEU A 286 10.74 18.75 2.15
N ASN A 287 10.90 17.67 1.38
CA ASN A 287 10.64 16.29 1.77
C ASN A 287 9.17 16.06 2.12
N ASP A 288 8.30 16.47 1.21
CA ASP A 288 6.86 16.44 1.48
C ASP A 288 6.36 15.01 1.53
N VAL A 289 5.51 14.77 2.53
CA VAL A 289 4.92 13.48 2.79
C VAL A 289 3.44 13.62 3.05
N ILE A 290 2.69 12.57 2.72
CA ILE A 290 1.28 12.46 3.09
C ILE A 290 1.18 12.29 4.60
N GLY A 291 0.59 13.28 5.28
CA GLY A 291 0.36 13.27 6.72
C GLY A 291 -0.89 12.49 7.14
N ASP A 292 -1.09 12.34 8.45
CA ASP A 292 -2.23 11.62 9.06
C ASP A 292 -3.62 12.16 8.63
N ASN A 293 -3.67 13.41 8.18
CA ASN A 293 -4.88 14.07 7.68
C ASN A 293 -5.00 14.02 6.15
N CYS A 294 -4.23 13.16 5.48
CA CYS A 294 -4.18 13.04 4.03
C CYS A 294 -3.83 14.33 3.28
N SER A 295 -3.14 15.26 3.95
CA SER A 295 -2.56 16.44 3.30
C SER A 295 -1.10 16.16 2.95
N CYS A 296 -0.68 16.63 1.79
CA CYS A 296 0.75 16.73 1.48
C CYS A 296 1.33 17.91 2.25
N ALA A 297 2.39 17.69 3.00
CA ALA A 297 3.11 18.76 3.68
C ALA A 297 4.59 18.41 3.84
N GLY A 298 5.46 19.40 3.62
CA GLY A 298 6.89 19.27 3.84
C GLY A 298 7.41 19.82 5.17
N THR A 299 8.72 19.65 5.35
CA THR A 299 9.46 20.32 6.41
C THR A 299 9.80 21.76 6.00
N PRO A 300 9.46 22.78 6.81
CA PRO A 300 9.78 24.17 6.50
C PRO A 300 11.27 24.39 6.23
N THR A 301 11.60 25.08 5.13
CA THR A 301 12.97 25.49 4.78
C THR A 301 13.35 26.79 5.48
N ALA A 302 14.58 27.28 5.26
CA ALA A 302 15.00 28.59 5.74
C ALA A 302 14.17 29.75 5.12
N CYS A 303 13.45 29.48 4.03
CA CYS A 303 12.69 30.47 3.27
C CYS A 303 11.22 30.59 3.71
N THR A 304 10.80 29.85 4.74
CA THR A 304 9.44 29.95 5.27
C THR A 304 9.12 31.38 5.75
N GLY A 305 8.07 31.98 5.18
CA GLY A 305 7.68 33.37 5.44
C GLY A 305 8.48 34.43 4.67
N ILE A 306 9.45 34.01 3.86
CA ILE A 306 10.26 34.86 2.98
C ILE A 306 9.89 34.60 1.51
N GLY A 307 9.69 33.32 1.13
CA GLY A 307 9.43 32.87 -0.24
C GLY A 307 10.69 32.33 -0.94
N ASP A 308 10.49 31.48 -1.94
CA ASP A 308 11.46 30.96 -2.91
C ASP A 308 10.64 30.59 -4.17
N ASN A 309 10.48 31.55 -5.09
CA ASN A 309 9.47 31.44 -6.14
C ASN A 309 9.88 30.54 -7.30
N ASP A 310 11.17 30.30 -7.50
CA ASP A 310 11.67 29.44 -8.56
C ASP A 310 12.26 28.10 -8.09
N GLY A 311 12.42 27.93 -6.77
CA GLY A 311 12.76 26.66 -6.14
C GLY A 311 14.23 26.28 -6.26
N ASP A 312 15.13 27.25 -6.46
CA ASP A 312 16.57 27.00 -6.55
C ASP A 312 17.25 26.82 -5.17
N GLY A 313 16.51 27.07 -4.09
CA GLY A 313 16.94 26.93 -2.70
C GLY A 313 17.51 28.22 -2.09
N ILE A 314 17.45 29.35 -2.79
CA ILE A 314 17.82 30.68 -2.31
C ILE A 314 16.54 31.45 -1.96
N CYS A 315 16.48 32.02 -0.75
CA CYS A 315 15.27 32.72 -0.34
C CYS A 315 15.10 34.04 -1.09
N ALA A 316 13.86 34.39 -1.42
CA ALA A 316 13.46 35.56 -2.22
C ALA A 316 14.02 36.91 -1.75
N ASN A 317 14.44 37.04 -0.48
CA ASN A 317 15.04 38.27 0.04
C ASN A 317 16.54 38.43 -0.25
N VAL A 318 17.21 37.34 -0.65
CA VAL A 318 18.63 37.33 -1.01
C VAL A 318 18.85 36.86 -2.45
N ASP A 319 17.83 36.27 -3.08
CA ASP A 319 17.84 35.91 -4.49
C ASP A 319 17.70 37.14 -5.39
N CYS A 320 18.66 37.32 -6.29
CA CYS A 320 18.66 38.41 -7.26
C CYS A 320 17.75 38.19 -8.46
N ASN A 321 17.28 36.96 -8.69
CA ASN A 321 16.22 36.69 -9.63
C ASN A 321 15.39 35.47 -9.21
N ASP A 322 14.53 35.71 -8.22
CA ASP A 322 13.51 34.81 -7.66
C ASP A 322 12.41 34.41 -8.65
N ASN A 323 12.71 34.28 -9.95
CA ASN A 323 11.78 33.79 -10.97
C ASN A 323 12.51 32.98 -12.07
N ASP A 324 13.82 32.76 -11.96
CA ASP A 324 14.61 31.97 -12.90
C ASP A 324 15.61 31.08 -12.14
N PRO A 325 15.33 29.76 -12.02
CA PRO A 325 16.11 28.86 -11.19
C PRO A 325 17.51 28.56 -11.75
N ASN A 326 17.85 29.14 -12.92
CA ASN A 326 19.20 29.07 -13.48
C ASN A 326 20.09 30.24 -13.01
N ILE A 327 19.51 31.25 -12.36
CA ILE A 327 20.19 32.45 -11.88
C ILE A 327 20.31 32.38 -10.36
N THR A 328 21.29 31.58 -9.92
CA THR A 328 21.57 31.32 -8.48
C THR A 328 22.37 32.43 -7.79
N SER A 329 22.38 33.64 -8.35
CA SER A 329 23.16 34.76 -7.82
C SER A 329 22.46 35.40 -6.63
N GLN A 330 23.15 35.54 -5.51
CA GLN A 330 22.61 36.08 -4.26
C GLN A 330 23.32 37.36 -3.82
N VAL A 331 22.64 38.18 -3.02
CA VAL A 331 23.22 39.36 -2.37
C VAL A 331 24.52 38.98 -1.63
N GLY A 332 25.60 39.68 -1.95
CA GLY A 332 26.95 39.42 -1.41
C GLY A 332 27.83 38.49 -2.24
N ASP A 333 27.32 37.89 -3.31
CA ASP A 333 28.16 37.18 -4.28
C ASP A 333 29.12 38.16 -4.97
N THR A 334 30.32 37.66 -5.29
CA THR A 334 31.29 38.42 -6.08
C THR A 334 30.79 38.59 -7.51
N CYS A 335 30.92 39.79 -8.04
CA CYS A 335 30.56 40.13 -9.40
C CYS A 335 31.63 41.05 -10.01
N ASP A 336 31.41 41.53 -11.24
CA ASP A 336 32.26 42.51 -11.93
C ASP A 336 31.32 43.52 -12.58
N ASP A 337 31.38 44.79 -12.16
CA ASP A 337 30.54 45.87 -12.69
C ASP A 337 31.15 46.57 -13.92
N GLY A 338 32.37 46.17 -14.30
CA GLY A 338 33.14 46.74 -15.40
C GLY A 338 33.68 48.16 -15.13
N ASP A 339 33.51 48.70 -13.91
CA ASP A 339 34.13 49.95 -13.48
C ASP A 339 35.48 49.66 -12.85
N ASN A 340 36.53 49.76 -13.67
CA ASN A 340 37.93 49.65 -13.26
C ASN A 340 38.35 50.60 -12.12
N THR A 341 37.53 51.61 -11.78
CA THR A 341 37.80 52.49 -10.63
C THR A 341 37.25 51.95 -9.31
N THR A 342 36.67 50.75 -9.30
CA THR A 342 36.17 50.07 -8.11
C THR A 342 36.84 48.70 -7.90
N LEU A 343 36.83 48.20 -6.65
CA LEU A 343 37.45 46.92 -6.27
C LEU A 343 36.53 46.11 -5.34
N ASN A 344 36.65 44.78 -5.43
CA ASN A 344 35.89 43.81 -4.64
C ASN A 344 34.38 43.91 -4.87
N ASP A 345 33.95 43.88 -6.12
CA ASP A 345 32.55 44.08 -6.49
C ASP A 345 31.70 42.94 -5.98
N MET A 346 30.61 43.31 -5.33
CA MET A 346 29.64 42.38 -4.78
C MET A 346 28.23 42.85 -5.12
N LEU A 347 27.31 41.90 -5.26
CA LEU A 347 25.90 42.21 -5.43
C LEU A 347 25.36 42.88 -4.18
N ASP A 348 24.82 44.09 -4.34
CA ASP A 348 24.19 44.86 -3.26
C ASP A 348 22.77 44.36 -2.94
N ALA A 349 22.10 44.99 -1.97
CA ALA A 349 20.74 44.63 -1.56
C ALA A 349 19.67 44.84 -2.66
N ASN A 350 20.01 45.51 -3.76
CA ASN A 350 19.15 45.68 -4.94
C ASN A 350 19.69 44.88 -6.14
N CYS A 351 20.64 43.96 -5.91
CA CYS A 351 21.26 43.12 -6.92
C CYS A 351 21.99 43.88 -8.03
N ASN A 352 22.47 45.07 -7.71
CA ASN A 352 23.43 45.77 -8.56
C ASN A 352 24.83 45.30 -8.17
N CYS A 353 25.64 44.99 -9.18
CA CYS A 353 27.05 44.81 -8.95
C CYS A 353 27.69 46.17 -8.68
N ALA A 354 28.38 46.30 -7.55
CA ALA A 354 29.12 47.51 -7.22
C ALA A 354 30.35 47.20 -6.36
N GLY A 355 31.47 47.86 -6.68
CA GLY A 355 32.71 47.77 -5.92
C GLY A 355 32.92 48.86 -4.89
N THR A 356 34.03 48.73 -4.16
CA THR A 356 34.54 49.77 -3.26
C THR A 356 35.30 50.81 -4.09
N PRO A 357 34.97 52.11 -4.02
CA PRO A 357 35.68 53.15 -4.75
C PRO A 357 37.18 53.16 -4.46
N THR A 358 38.00 53.21 -5.50
CA THR A 358 39.46 53.36 -5.38
C THR A 358 39.86 54.84 -5.31
N ALA A 359 41.17 55.11 -5.21
CA ALA A 359 41.70 56.46 -5.33
C ALA A 359 41.44 57.09 -6.73
N CYS A 360 41.08 56.27 -7.72
CA CYS A 360 40.89 56.70 -9.11
C CYS A 360 39.44 57.08 -9.42
N THR A 361 38.51 56.96 -8.45
CA THR A 361 37.12 57.37 -8.63
C THR A 361 37.01 58.86 -8.96
N GLY A 362 36.41 59.17 -10.11
CA GLY A 362 36.31 60.54 -10.65
C GLY A 362 37.55 61.04 -11.40
N ILE A 363 38.61 60.24 -11.45
CA ILE A 363 39.84 60.47 -12.23
C ILE A 363 39.87 59.55 -13.46
N GLY A 364 39.49 58.28 -13.30
CA GLY A 364 39.55 57.23 -14.33
C GLY A 364 40.74 56.29 -14.12
N ASP A 365 40.62 55.06 -14.61
CA ASP A 365 41.67 54.02 -14.74
C ASP A 365 41.20 53.10 -15.89
N ASN A 366 41.48 53.48 -17.14
CA ASN A 366 40.84 52.85 -18.30
C ASN A 366 41.41 51.46 -18.63
N ASP A 367 42.62 51.14 -18.18
CA ASP A 367 43.23 49.83 -18.42
C ASP A 367 43.30 48.92 -17.18
N GLY A 368 42.95 49.44 -16.00
CA GLY A 368 42.77 48.66 -14.78
C GLY A 368 44.08 48.22 -14.13
N ASP A 369 45.19 48.90 -14.41
CA ASP A 369 46.50 48.58 -13.82
C ASP A 369 46.66 49.08 -12.37
N GLY A 370 45.68 49.86 -11.88
CA GLY A 370 45.62 50.42 -10.54
C GLY A 370 46.28 51.80 -10.41
N ILE A 371 46.65 52.44 -11.52
CA ILE A 371 47.18 53.81 -11.58
C ILE A 371 46.12 54.74 -12.17
N CYS A 372 45.83 55.84 -11.49
CA CYS A 372 44.78 56.76 -11.94
C CYS A 372 45.20 57.53 -13.20
N ALA A 373 44.25 57.78 -14.09
CA ALA A 373 44.45 58.41 -15.39
C ALA A 373 45.18 59.78 -15.38
N ASP A 374 45.19 60.49 -14.24
CA ASP A 374 45.93 61.76 -14.09
C ASP A 374 47.43 61.58 -13.85
N VAL A 375 47.84 60.39 -13.41
CA VAL A 375 49.23 60.00 -13.13
C VAL A 375 49.67 58.78 -13.95
N ASP A 376 48.82 58.27 -14.83
CA ASP A 376 49.18 57.24 -15.81
C ASP A 376 49.67 57.88 -17.13
N CYS A 377 50.90 57.58 -17.53
CA CYS A 377 51.44 58.06 -18.80
C CYS A 377 50.77 57.41 -20.03
N ASN A 378 50.12 56.26 -19.87
CA ASN A 378 49.30 55.63 -20.90
C ASN A 378 48.18 54.78 -20.29
N ASP A 379 47.13 55.46 -19.85
CA ASP A 379 45.86 54.95 -19.30
C ASP A 379 45.08 53.96 -20.21
N ASN A 380 45.64 53.50 -21.33
CA ASN A 380 45.00 52.49 -22.19
C ASN A 380 45.88 51.25 -22.45
N ASP A 381 47.01 51.11 -21.75
CA ASP A 381 47.91 49.96 -21.86
C ASP A 381 48.40 49.53 -20.46
N PRO A 382 47.86 48.44 -19.90
CA PRO A 382 48.12 48.05 -18.52
C PRO A 382 49.55 47.53 -18.29
N ASN A 383 50.37 47.48 -19.34
CA ASN A 383 51.79 47.15 -19.24
C ASN A 383 52.68 48.40 -19.03
N ILE A 384 52.13 49.61 -19.12
CA ILE A 384 52.86 50.88 -19.04
C ILE A 384 52.53 51.60 -17.72
N THR A 385 52.96 51.00 -16.61
CA THR A 385 52.75 51.51 -15.24
C THR A 385 53.56 52.77 -14.87
N THR A 386 54.09 53.51 -15.85
CA THR A 386 55.02 54.62 -15.62
C THR A 386 54.28 55.89 -15.21
N GLN A 387 54.69 56.49 -14.08
CA GLN A 387 54.11 57.73 -13.55
C GLN A 387 54.97 58.97 -13.90
N PRO A 388 54.38 60.18 -14.02
CA PRO A 388 55.13 61.42 -14.15
C PRO A 388 56.18 61.59 -13.04
N GLY A 389 57.46 61.54 -13.40
CA GLY A 389 58.59 61.65 -12.47
C GLY A 389 59.19 60.31 -11.99
N GLY A 390 58.69 59.17 -12.49
CA GLY A 390 59.28 57.85 -12.29
C GLY A 390 60.67 57.71 -12.95
N ALA A 391 61.47 56.75 -12.47
CA ALA A 391 62.78 56.47 -13.04
C ALA A 391 62.64 55.84 -14.43
N CYS A 392 63.21 56.48 -15.45
CA CYS A 392 63.42 55.89 -16.77
C CYS A 392 64.82 55.24 -16.83
N ASP A 393 64.91 54.07 -17.47
CA ASP A 393 66.17 53.53 -18.02
C ASP A 393 66.43 54.19 -19.39
#